data_AF-A0A5K0V983-F1
#
_entry.id   AF-A0A5K0V983-F1
#
_cell.length_a   1.000
_cell.length_b   1.000
_cell.length_c   1.000
_cell.angle_alpha   90.00
_cell.angle_beta   90.00
_cell.angle_gamma   90.00
#
_symmetry.space_group_name_H-M   'P 1'
#
loop_
_entity.id
_entity.type
_entity.pdbx_description
1 polymer ?
#
loop_
_entity_poly.entity_id
_entity_poly.type
_entity_poly.pdbx_seq_one_letter_code
_entity_poly.pdbx_strand_id
1 'polypeptide(L)'
;DGYVPYHSARIEFCQAATSDSKRGSIFSEMLNSCLDQINAPSIEPRTFMRCDVNFDTSTQGRSLNTIIGRAAHIEFLETDVFAKFIMWSFTELFT
;
A
#
# COMPACT_ATOMS: atom_id res chain seq x y z
N ASP A 1 -0.66 -0.15 -10.81
CA ASP A 1 -2.09 -0.42 -11.12
C ASP A 1 -2.95 0.86 -11.09
N GLY A 2 -2.38 2.05 -10.81
CA GLY A 2 -3.12 3.31 -10.83
C GLY A 2 -4.02 3.54 -9.61
N TYR A 3 -4.12 2.57 -8.70
CA TYR A 3 -5.02 2.64 -7.54
C TYR A 3 -4.43 3.49 -6.40
N VAL A 4 -3.11 3.40 -6.24
CA VAL A 4 -2.36 4.09 -5.20
C VAL A 4 -1.16 4.77 -5.86
N PRO A 5 -1.05 6.12 -5.82
CA PRO A 5 0.11 6.82 -6.35
C PRO A 5 1.41 6.30 -5.74
N TYR A 6 2.50 6.31 -6.50
CA TYR A 6 3.80 5.84 -5.98
C TYR A 6 4.23 6.56 -4.69
N HIS A 7 3.93 7.86 -4.58
CA HIS A 7 4.25 8.67 -3.40
C HIS A 7 3.52 8.24 -2.12
N SER A 8 2.34 7.60 -2.21
CA SER A 8 1.63 7.11 -1.02
C SER A 8 2.27 5.89 -0.35
N ALA A 9 3.25 5.26 -0.99
CA ALA A 9 4.06 4.21 -0.36
C ALA A 9 5.26 4.77 0.43
N ARG A 10 5.39 6.10 0.53
CA ARG A 10 6.57 6.78 1.09
C ARG A 10 6.13 7.79 2.14
N ILE A 11 6.92 7.91 3.21
CA ILE A 11 6.79 8.99 4.19
C ILE A 11 7.61 10.17 3.67
N GLU A 12 7.04 10.92 2.73
CA GLU A 12 7.69 12.06 2.07
C GLU A 12 6.72 13.19 1.77
N PHE A 13 7.26 14.39 1.52
CA PHE A 13 6.46 15.53 1.09
C PHE A 13 5.90 15.28 -0.31
N CYS A 14 4.61 15.49 -0.48
CA CYS A 14 3.91 15.37 -1.74
C CYS A 14 3.32 16.72 -2.12
N GLN A 15 3.76 17.29 -3.26
CA GLN A 15 3.32 18.61 -3.70
C GLN A 15 1.79 18.71 -3.82
N ALA A 16 1.13 17.67 -4.33
CA ALA A 16 -0.33 17.64 -4.47
C ALA A 16 -1.04 17.69 -3.11
N ALA A 17 -0.53 16.96 -2.11
CA ALA A 17 -1.11 16.94 -0.76
C ALA A 17 -0.83 18.24 0.00
N THR A 18 0.39 18.77 -0.08
CA THR A 18 0.77 20.04 0.55
C THR A 18 0.03 21.23 -0.05
N SER A 19 -0.32 21.19 -1.34
CA SER A 19 -1.07 22.25 -2.01
C SER A 19 -2.58 22.18 -1.78
N ASP A 20 -3.09 21.18 -1.05
CA ASP A 20 -4.51 21.07 -0.72
C ASP A 20 -4.93 22.19 0.24
N SER A 21 -5.87 23.03 -0.18
CA SER A 21 -6.30 24.20 0.57
C SER A 21 -7.03 23.89 1.87
N LYS A 22 -7.57 22.68 2.03
CA LYS A 22 -8.30 22.24 3.23
C LYS A 22 -7.45 21.38 4.16
N ARG A 23 -6.58 20.53 3.58
CA ARG A 23 -5.87 19.48 4.30
C ARG A 23 -4.35 19.60 4.24
N GLY A 24 -3.78 20.50 3.44
CA GLY A 24 -2.34 20.59 3.21
C GLY A 24 -1.54 20.96 4.46
N SER A 25 -2.08 21.83 5.31
CA SER A 25 -1.46 22.17 6.60
C SER A 25 -1.42 20.96 7.54
N ILE A 26 -2.53 20.25 7.69
CA ILE A 26 -2.65 19.03 8.52
C ILE A 26 -1.71 17.95 7.99
N PHE A 27 -1.67 17.75 6.68
CA PHE A 27 -0.74 16.80 6.05
C PHE A 27 0.72 17.14 6.38
N SER A 28 1.10 18.42 6.29
CA SER A 28 2.46 18.88 6.56
C SER A 28 2.82 18.74 8.04
N GLU A 29 1.90 19.07 8.96
CA GLU A 29 2.09 18.91 10.41
C GLU A 29 2.28 17.43 10.79
N MET A 30 1.42 16.55 10.27
CA MET A 30 1.53 15.10 10.48
C MET A 30 2.88 14.58 9.97
N LEU A 31 3.27 14.96 8.74
CA LEU A 31 4.52 14.50 8.15
C LEU A 31 5.74 15.01 8.93
N ASN A 32 5.75 16.29 9.33
CA ASN A 32 6.81 16.83 10.18
C ASN A 32 6.86 16.09 11.52
N SER A 33 5.72 15.84 12.15
CA SER A 33 5.67 15.09 13.42
C SER A 33 6.30 13.69 13.31
N CYS A 34 6.17 13.03 12.16
CA CYS A 34 6.84 11.75 11.89
C CYS A 34 8.36 11.90 11.68
N LEU A 35 8.80 12.97 11.00
CA LEU A 35 10.19 13.16 10.59
C LEU A 35 11.05 13.91 11.64
N ASP A 36 10.44 14.69 12.53
CA ASP A 36 11.17 15.51 13.51
C ASP A 36 11.98 14.65 14.47
N GLN A 37 11.46 13.48 14.84
CA GLN A 37 12.21 12.54 15.68
C GLN A 37 13.50 12.07 15.03
N ILE A 38 13.52 11.94 13.69
CA ILE A 38 14.69 11.55 12.91
C ILE A 38 15.73 12.67 12.91
N ASN A 39 15.28 13.91 12.78
CA ASN A 39 16.14 15.10 12.66
C ASN A 39 16.58 15.68 14.03
N ALA A 40 15.95 15.26 15.12
CA ALA A 40 16.25 15.80 16.44
C ALA A 40 17.74 15.64 16.82
N PRO A 41 18.34 16.61 17.51
CA PRO A 41 19.69 16.45 18.05
C PRO A 41 19.78 15.19 18.92
N SER A 42 20.83 14.41 18.74
CA SER A 42 21.13 13.24 19.57
C SER A 42 22.60 13.27 19.96
N ILE A 43 22.88 12.95 21.22
CA ILE A 43 24.25 12.79 21.73
C ILE A 43 24.85 11.49 21.19
N GLU A 44 24.02 10.47 21.00
CA GLU A 44 24.43 9.19 20.44
C GLU A 44 24.26 9.14 18.91
N PRO A 45 25.15 8.42 18.20
CA PRO A 45 25.03 8.24 16.76
C PRO A 45 23.78 7.42 16.42
N ARG A 46 22.95 7.96 15.51
CA ARG A 46 21.77 7.27 14.99
C ARG A 46 22.16 6.34 13.84
N THR A 47 21.63 5.12 13.85
CA THR A 47 21.77 4.18 12.72
C THR A 47 20.46 4.11 11.94
N PHE A 48 20.52 4.35 10.63
CA PHE A 48 19.39 4.16 9.73
C PHE A 48 19.55 2.84 8.97
N MET A 49 18.54 1.99 9.03
CA MET A 49 18.51 0.73 8.29
C MET A 49 17.39 0.76 7.26
N ARG A 50 17.72 0.40 6.02
CA ARG A 50 16.73 0.15 4.97
C ARG A 50 16.52 -1.35 4.85
N CYS A 51 15.30 -1.78 5.08
CA CYS A 51 14.88 -3.17 4.90
C CYS A 51 13.96 -3.24 3.69
N ASP A 52 14.43 -3.82 2.58
CA ASP A 52 13.60 -4.09 1.43
C ASP A 52 12.99 -5.50 1.57
N VAL A 53 11.65 -5.59 1.51
CA VAL A 53 10.95 -6.87 1.44
C VAL A 53 10.59 -7.13 -0.02
N ASN A 54 11.26 -8.11 -0.62
CA ASN A 54 10.93 -8.57 -1.97
C ASN A 54 10.04 -9.82 -1.87
N PHE A 55 8.78 -9.68 -2.24
CA PHE A 55 7.89 -10.82 -2.42
C PHE A 55 8.18 -11.41 -3.80
N ASP A 56 9.05 -12.42 -3.85
CA ASP A 56 9.23 -13.20 -5.07
C ASP A 56 7.97 -14.05 -5.32
N THR A 57 7.03 -13.45 -6.03
CA THR A 57 5.79 -14.09 -6.47
C THR A 57 5.99 -14.97 -7.69
N SER A 58 7.22 -15.08 -8.25
CA SER A 58 7.48 -15.99 -9.38
C SER A 58 7.34 -17.47 -8.98
N THR A 59 7.51 -17.76 -7.68
CA THR A 59 7.32 -19.08 -7.09
C THR A 59 5.87 -19.36 -6.66
N GLN A 60 5.07 -18.31 -6.46
CA GLN A 60 3.61 -18.44 -6.35
C GLN A 60 3.09 -18.65 -7.77
N GLY A 61 2.24 -19.66 -8.00
CA GLY A 61 1.64 -19.90 -9.32
C GLY A 61 0.87 -18.67 -9.86
N ARG A 62 0.22 -18.80 -11.02
CA ARG A 62 -0.57 -17.71 -11.60
C ARG A 62 -1.61 -17.20 -10.60
N SER A 63 -1.42 -15.99 -10.07
CA SER A 63 -2.39 -15.34 -9.18
C SER A 63 -3.58 -14.81 -9.98
N LEU A 64 -4.78 -14.73 -9.38
CA LEU A 64 -5.94 -14.09 -10.03
C LEU A 64 -5.63 -12.66 -10.47
N ASN A 65 -4.90 -11.91 -9.65
CA ASN A 65 -4.39 -10.57 -10.01
C ASN A 65 -3.59 -10.57 -11.33
N THR A 66 -2.79 -11.60 -11.59
CA THR A 66 -2.00 -11.75 -12.82
C THR A 66 -2.86 -12.22 -14.01
N ILE A 67 -3.95 -12.95 -13.76
CA ILE A 67 -4.81 -13.53 -14.80
C ILE A 67 -5.83 -12.50 -15.32
N ILE A 68 -6.53 -11.81 -14.41
CA ILE A 68 -7.63 -10.89 -14.76
C ILE A 68 -7.27 -9.42 -14.57
N GLY A 69 -6.11 -9.13 -13.98
CA GLY A 69 -5.68 -7.77 -13.65
C GLY A 69 -6.23 -7.27 -12.32
N ARG A 70 -5.52 -6.31 -11.71
CA ARG A 70 -5.82 -5.83 -10.34
C ARG A 70 -7.19 -5.19 -10.21
N ALA A 71 -7.62 -4.38 -11.18
CA ALA A 71 -8.91 -3.70 -11.12
C ALA A 71 -10.07 -4.71 -11.10
N ALA A 72 -10.09 -5.65 -12.04
CA ALA A 72 -11.10 -6.72 -12.09
C ALA A 72 -11.04 -7.63 -10.86
N HIS A 73 -9.83 -7.89 -10.33
CA HIS A 73 -9.68 -8.67 -9.10
C HIS A 73 -10.26 -7.97 -7.86
N ILE A 74 -10.07 -6.66 -7.73
CA ILE A 74 -10.68 -5.88 -6.63
C ILE A 74 -12.20 -5.88 -6.76
N GLU A 75 -12.73 -5.59 -7.94
CA GLU A 75 -14.18 -5.57 -8.21
C GLU A 75 -14.83 -6.95 -7.95
N PHE A 76 -14.12 -8.03 -8.30
CA PHE A 76 -14.52 -9.39 -7.96
C PHE A 76 -14.64 -9.60 -6.44
N LEU A 77 -13.65 -9.14 -5.65
CA LEU A 77 -13.66 -9.29 -4.19
C LEU A 77 -14.73 -8.43 -3.51
N GLU A 78 -15.05 -7.26 -4.07
CA GLU A 78 -16.10 -6.37 -3.56
C GLU A 78 -17.52 -6.89 -3.85
N THR A 79 -17.64 -7.88 -4.75
CA THR A 79 -18.93 -8.47 -5.13
C THR A 79 -19.16 -9.80 -4.42
N ASP A 80 -19.94 -9.76 -3.35
CA ASP A 80 -20.34 -10.95 -2.58
C ASP A 80 -20.89 -12.10 -3.42
N VAL A 81 -21.60 -11.79 -4.52
CA VAL A 81 -22.17 -12.82 -5.42
C VAL A 81 -21.06 -13.62 -6.11
N PHE A 82 -20.01 -12.97 -6.61
CA PHE A 82 -18.91 -13.66 -7.28
C PHE A 82 -18.02 -14.40 -6.28
N ALA A 83 -17.76 -13.81 -5.11
CA ALA A 83 -17.06 -14.50 -4.03
C ALA A 83 -17.82 -15.76 -3.58
N LYS A 84 -19.14 -15.67 -3.36
CA LYS A 84 -19.99 -16.83 -3.05
C LYS A 84 -19.99 -17.86 -4.17
N PHE A 85 -20.13 -17.43 -5.42
CA PHE A 85 -20.10 -18.34 -6.56
C PHE A 85 -18.81 -19.17 -6.61
N ILE A 86 -17.64 -18.54 -6.46
CA ILE A 86 -16.35 -19.24 -6.44
C ILE A 86 -16.23 -20.17 -5.23
N MET A 87 -16.54 -19.70 -4.02
CA MET A 87 -16.42 -20.53 -2.81
C MET A 87 -17.31 -21.77 -2.86
N TRP A 88 -18.49 -21.68 -3.46
CA TRP A 88 -19.44 -22.78 -3.53
C TRP A 88 -19.21 -23.70 -4.74
N SER A 89 -18.67 -23.16 -5.84
CA SER A 89 -18.41 -23.93 -7.06
C SER A 89 -17.07 -24.67 -7.03
N PHE A 90 -16.11 -24.20 -6.22
CA PHE A 90 -14.76 -24.74 -6.13
C PHE A 90 -14.35 -24.94 -4.66
N THR A 91 -15.14 -25.71 -3.92
CA THR A 91 -14.94 -25.91 -2.47
C THR A 91 -13.59 -26.53 -2.13
N GLU A 92 -13.05 -27.34 -3.04
CA GLU A 92 -11.72 -27.98 -2.95
C GLU A 92 -10.54 -27.00 -2.91
N LEU A 93 -10.73 -25.74 -3.35
CA LEU A 93 -9.70 -24.71 -3.27
C LEU A 93 -9.63 -24.04 -1.89
N PHE A 94 -10.61 -24.29 -1.01
CA PHE A 94 -10.79 -23.60 0.27
C PHE A 94 -10.95 -24.55 1.46
N THR A 95 -10.61 -25.84 1.28
CA THR A 95 -10.58 -26.87 2.35
C THR A 95 -9.16 -27.14 2.80
#